data_AF-A0A1M5ULQ4-F1
#
_entry.id   AF-A0A1M5ULQ4-F1
#
_cell.length_a   1.000
_cell.length_b   1.000
_cell.length_c   1.000
_cell.angle_alpha   90.00
_cell.angle_beta   90.00
_cell.angle_gamma   90.00
#
_symmetry.space_group_name_H-M   'P 1'
#
loop_
_entity.id
_entity.type
_entity.pdbx_description
1 polymer ?
#
loop_
_entity_poly.entity_id
_entity_poly.type
_entity_poly.pdbx_seq_one_letter_code
_entity_poly.pdbx_strand_id
1 'polypeptide(L)'
;MGHAVIKDTKYQIVNARVDQASGGPDIAILVAEVELKPAKGAPFFYTLVECEGAPMVYKTEQSVFDWWMEPDAYESELDDLQDAGSVYEGENYDELFEDHKGIECYEGLRYLIYVMRTGWDEAEAYIQATKGKNLDEIEIPKSDAEEDWENGEDED
;
A
#
# COMPACT_ATOMS: atom_id res chain seq x y z
N MET A 1 -25.62 17.27 -20.66
CA MET A 1 -25.62 15.83 -20.34
C MET A 1 -24.97 15.71 -18.97
N GLY A 2 -25.72 15.25 -17.97
CA GLY A 2 -25.20 15.15 -16.61
C GLY A 2 -24.15 14.06 -16.55
N HIS A 3 -22.91 14.41 -16.22
CA HIS A 3 -21.91 13.43 -15.82
C HIS A 3 -22.43 12.77 -14.54
N ALA A 4 -22.60 11.45 -14.56
CA ALA A 4 -22.87 10.71 -13.34
C ALA A 4 -21.68 10.91 -12.41
N VAL A 5 -21.90 11.62 -11.30
CA VAL A 5 -20.98 11.60 -10.17
C VAL A 5 -20.93 10.16 -9.72
N ILE A 6 -19.80 9.48 -9.95
CA ILE A 6 -19.54 8.17 -9.35
C ILE A 6 -19.62 8.44 -7.85
N LYS A 7 -20.68 7.95 -7.21
CA LYS A 7 -20.79 7.99 -5.75
C LYS A 7 -19.57 7.29 -5.20
N ASP A 8 -18.82 7.98 -4.35
CA ASP A 8 -17.66 7.48 -3.63
C ASP A 8 -17.92 6.05 -3.16
N THR A 9 -17.28 5.09 -3.85
CA THR A 9 -17.35 3.70 -3.45
C THR A 9 -16.70 3.64 -2.08
N LYS A 10 -17.45 3.21 -1.07
CA LYS A 10 -16.89 2.96 0.27
C LYS A 10 -16.06 1.69 0.22
N TYR A 11 -14.91 1.71 0.88
CA TYR A 11 -14.02 0.57 1.02
C TYR A 11 -13.83 0.28 2.51
N GLN A 12 -14.07 -0.96 2.91
CA GLN A 12 -13.82 -1.44 4.27
C GLN A 12 -12.42 -2.07 4.34
N ILE A 13 -11.68 -1.76 5.39
CA ILE A 13 -10.44 -2.45 5.72
C ILE A 13 -10.81 -3.80 6.34
N VAL A 14 -10.55 -4.89 5.62
CA VAL A 14 -10.85 -6.25 6.10
C VAL A 14 -9.70 -6.76 6.95
N ASN A 15 -8.47 -6.59 6.44
CA ASN A 15 -7.24 -6.95 7.13
C ASN A 15 -6.11 -6.05 6.64
N ALA A 16 -5.09 -5.87 7.47
CA ALA A 16 -3.84 -5.25 7.07
C ALA A 16 -2.68 -5.90 7.83
N ARG A 17 -1.50 -5.88 7.24
CA ARG A 17 -0.27 -6.41 7.83
C ARG A 17 0.95 -5.69 7.26
N VAL A 18 2.03 -5.68 8.04
CA VAL A 18 3.36 -5.20 7.66
C VAL A 18 4.38 -6.14 8.28
N ASP A 19 5.43 -6.48 7.53
CA ASP A 19 6.57 -7.24 8.00
C ASP A 19 7.81 -6.94 7.13
N GLN A 20 8.96 -7.43 7.58
CA GLN A 20 10.25 -7.24 6.93
C GLN A 20 10.70 -8.60 6.36
N ALA A 21 10.72 -8.70 5.03
CA ALA A 21 11.07 -9.94 4.33
C ALA A 21 12.58 -10.27 4.41
N SER A 22 13.44 -9.25 4.39
CA SER A 22 14.89 -9.40 4.54
C SER A 22 15.43 -8.50 5.65
N GLY A 23 16.25 -9.06 6.54
CA GLY A 23 16.90 -8.32 7.63
C GLY A 23 18.23 -8.94 8.03
N GLY A 24 19.33 -8.25 7.75
CA GLY A 24 20.71 -8.74 7.94
C GLY A 24 21.75 -7.75 7.35
N PRO A 25 22.93 -8.20 6.87
CA PRO A 25 23.85 -7.34 6.12
C PRO A 25 23.30 -6.92 4.74
N ASP A 26 22.19 -7.54 4.31
CA ASP A 26 21.49 -7.25 3.06
C ASP A 26 20.48 -6.11 3.24
N ILE A 27 20.13 -5.48 2.12
CA ILE A 27 19.17 -4.37 2.05
C ILE A 27 17.83 -4.82 2.63
N ALA A 28 17.25 -4.00 3.51
CA ALA A 28 15.96 -4.30 4.12
C ALA A 28 14.83 -4.11 3.10
N ILE A 29 14.04 -5.17 2.91
CA ILE A 29 12.82 -5.14 2.10
C ILE A 29 11.63 -5.16 3.07
N LEU A 30 10.84 -4.09 3.04
CA LEU A 30 9.60 -3.96 3.80
C LEU A 30 8.43 -4.37 2.92
N VAL A 31 7.48 -5.09 3.50
CA VAL A 31 6.26 -5.54 2.81
C VAL A 31 5.06 -5.17 3.66
N ALA A 32 4.08 -4.50 3.07
CA ALA A 32 2.80 -4.24 3.70
C ALA A 32 1.67 -4.65 2.76
N GLU A 33 0.57 -5.16 3.31
CA GLU A 33 -0.60 -5.56 2.53
C GLU A 33 -1.89 -5.19 3.25
N VAL A 34 -2.87 -4.70 2.49
CA VAL A 34 -4.22 -4.39 2.97
C VAL A 34 -5.25 -5.08 2.07
N GLU A 35 -6.18 -5.79 2.70
CA GLU A 35 -7.38 -6.30 2.04
C GLU A 35 -8.49 -5.24 2.15
N LEU A 36 -8.97 -4.79 0.98
CA LEU A 36 -10.05 -3.81 0.88
C LEU A 36 -11.28 -4.44 0.27
N LYS A 37 -12.41 -4.21 0.92
CA LYS A 37 -13.71 -4.65 0.43
C LYS A 37 -14.55 -3.46 -0.02
N PRO A 38 -14.75 -3.26 -1.34
CA PRO A 38 -15.65 -2.24 -1.81
C PRO A 38 -17.10 -2.58 -1.44
N ALA A 39 -17.95 -1.57 -1.27
CA ALA A 39 -19.38 -1.74 -1.03
C ALA A 39 -20.09 -2.50 -2.18
N LYS A 40 -19.50 -2.48 -3.38
CA LYS A 40 -19.92 -3.24 -4.55
C LYS A 40 -18.69 -3.78 -5.27
N GLY A 41 -18.65 -5.07 -5.55
CA GLY A 41 -17.51 -5.73 -6.19
C GLY A 41 -16.93 -6.83 -5.31
N ALA A 42 -15.89 -7.47 -5.82
CA ALA A 42 -15.09 -8.41 -5.06
C ALA A 42 -14.08 -7.63 -4.19
N PRO A 43 -13.67 -8.18 -3.03
CA PRO A 43 -12.48 -7.70 -2.33
C PRO A 43 -11.25 -7.79 -3.23
N PHE A 44 -10.26 -6.95 -2.93
CA PHE A 44 -8.94 -6.99 -3.55
C PHE A 44 -7.89 -6.63 -2.50
N PHE A 45 -6.64 -6.87 -2.85
CA PHE A 45 -5.50 -6.60 -2.01
C PHE A 45 -4.65 -5.51 -2.68
N TYR A 46 -4.16 -4.58 -1.87
CA TYR A 46 -2.98 -3.83 -2.23
C TYR A 46 -1.80 -4.40 -1.46
N THR A 47 -0.69 -4.63 -2.15
CA THR A 47 0.61 -4.98 -1.55
C THR A 47 1.61 -3.90 -1.92
N LEU A 48 2.27 -3.33 -0.92
CA LEU A 48 3.37 -2.39 -1.06
C LEU A 48 4.66 -3.11 -0.66
N VAL A 49 5.66 -3.05 -1.53
CA VAL A 49 7.02 -3.51 -1.28
C VAL A 49 7.93 -2.29 -1.37
N GLU A 50 8.77 -2.07 -0.36
CA GLU A 50 9.72 -0.96 -0.34
C GLU A 50 11.14 -1.48 -0.12
N CYS A 51 12.06 -0.98 -0.93
CA CYS A 51 13.49 -1.27 -0.86
C CYS A 51 14.25 0.06 -0.98
N GLU A 52 14.94 0.49 0.08
CA GLU A 52 15.67 1.78 0.11
C GLU A 52 14.82 3.00 -0.27
N GLY A 53 13.53 3.01 0.11
CA GLY A 53 12.61 4.10 -0.21
C GLY A 53 11.96 4.01 -1.60
N ALA A 54 12.41 3.10 -2.47
CA ALA A 54 11.79 2.83 -3.76
C ALA A 54 10.55 1.95 -3.58
N PRO A 55 9.32 2.45 -3.87
CA PRO A 55 8.11 1.70 -3.65
C PRO A 55 7.65 0.96 -4.90
N MET A 56 7.11 -0.24 -4.71
CA MET A 56 6.36 -0.96 -5.73
C MET A 56 5.02 -1.41 -5.16
N VAL A 57 3.93 -1.11 -5.86
CA VAL A 57 2.57 -1.40 -5.41
C VAL A 57 1.88 -2.32 -6.39
N TYR A 58 1.30 -3.40 -5.87
CA TYR A 58 0.52 -4.37 -6.64
C TYR A 58 -0.94 -4.36 -6.20
N LYS A 59 -1.84 -4.58 -7.16
CA LYS A 59 -3.26 -4.85 -6.90
C LYS A 59 -3.63 -6.26 -7.33
N THR A 60 -4.11 -7.08 -6.42
CA THR A 60 -4.38 -8.50 -6.68
C THR A 60 -5.74 -8.95 -6.14
N GLU A 61 -6.28 -10.04 -6.69
CA GLU A 61 -7.54 -10.65 -6.21
C GLU A 61 -7.33 -11.55 -4.98
N GLN A 62 -6.09 -11.96 -4.74
CA GLN A 62 -5.67 -12.77 -3.59
C GLN A 62 -4.45 -12.15 -2.92
N SER A 63 -4.24 -12.50 -1.66
CA SER A 63 -3.05 -12.07 -0.95
C SER A 63 -1.78 -12.62 -1.60
N VAL A 64 -0.75 -11.79 -1.69
CA VAL A 64 0.59 -12.13 -2.21
C VAL A 64 1.70 -11.83 -1.21
N PHE A 65 1.36 -11.29 -0.03
CA PHE A 65 2.34 -10.97 1.01
C PHE A 65 3.25 -12.16 1.38
N ASP A 66 2.70 -13.36 1.54
CA ASP A 66 3.51 -14.54 1.92
C ASP A 66 4.50 -14.93 0.80
N TRP A 67 4.23 -14.55 -0.46
CA TRP A 67 5.17 -14.74 -1.57
C TRP A 67 6.41 -13.88 -1.37
N TRP A 68 6.22 -12.64 -0.93
CA TRP A 68 7.33 -11.72 -0.63
C TRP A 68 8.08 -12.09 0.65
N MET A 69 7.43 -12.75 1.61
CA MET A 69 8.10 -13.25 2.82
C MET A 69 8.93 -14.51 2.57
N GLU A 70 8.58 -15.30 1.55
CA GLU A 70 9.26 -16.54 1.19
C GLU A 70 9.60 -16.59 -0.32
N PRO A 71 10.40 -15.64 -0.85
CA PRO A 71 10.58 -15.47 -2.30
C PRO A 71 11.14 -16.73 -2.98
N ASP A 72 12.02 -17.49 -2.32
CA ASP A 72 12.56 -18.74 -2.83
C ASP A 72 11.48 -19.82 -3.07
N ALA A 73 10.38 -19.78 -2.31
CA ALA A 73 9.28 -20.74 -2.44
C ALA A 73 8.26 -20.33 -3.53
N TYR A 74 8.26 -19.04 -3.92
CA TYR A 74 7.27 -18.42 -4.78
C TYR A 74 7.90 -17.66 -5.96
N GLU A 75 9.12 -18.02 -6.37
CA GLU A 75 9.89 -17.34 -7.43
C GLU A 75 9.07 -17.19 -8.72
N SER A 76 8.41 -18.26 -9.18
CA SER A 76 7.61 -18.23 -10.41
C SER A 76 6.36 -17.35 -10.27
N GLU A 77 5.71 -17.35 -9.12
CA GLU A 77 4.53 -16.53 -8.86
C GLU A 77 4.89 -15.04 -8.75
N LEU A 78 6.07 -14.73 -8.19
CA LEU A 78 6.60 -13.37 -8.15
C LEU A 78 7.01 -12.88 -9.53
N ASP A 79 7.62 -13.72 -10.36
CA ASP A 79 7.92 -13.40 -11.76
C ASP A 79 6.62 -13.12 -12.54
N ASP A 80 5.62 -13.99 -12.40
CA ASP A 80 4.30 -13.80 -13.03
C ASP A 80 3.61 -12.51 -12.55
N LEU A 81 3.76 -12.17 -11.25
CA LEU A 81 3.21 -10.94 -10.67
C LEU A 81 3.91 -9.69 -11.22
N GLN A 82 5.23 -9.73 -11.36
CA GLN A 82 6.01 -8.64 -11.97
C GLN A 82 5.64 -8.46 -13.45
N ASP A 83 5.50 -9.55 -14.20
CA ASP A 83 5.09 -9.53 -15.60
C ASP A 83 3.66 -9.00 -15.79
N ALA A 84 2.75 -9.26 -14.84
CA ALA A 84 1.41 -8.70 -14.82
C ALA A 84 1.39 -7.18 -14.60
N GLY A 85 2.45 -6.64 -13.99
CA GLY A 85 2.67 -5.23 -13.76
C GLY A 85 2.19 -4.72 -12.40
N SER A 86 2.86 -3.67 -11.93
CA SER A 86 2.50 -2.91 -10.74
C SER A 86 1.44 -1.83 -11.08
N VAL A 87 0.69 -1.38 -10.07
CA VAL A 87 -0.12 -0.16 -10.18
C VAL A 87 0.73 1.10 -10.00
N TYR A 88 1.88 0.96 -9.35
CA TYR A 88 2.87 2.00 -9.15
C TYR A 88 4.25 1.37 -8.92
N GLU A 89 5.28 2.00 -9.49
CA GLU A 89 6.69 1.71 -9.25
C GLU A 89 7.44 3.03 -9.41
N GLY A 90 8.30 3.36 -8.45
CA GLY A 90 9.03 4.63 -8.45
C GLY A 90 10.32 4.57 -7.63
N GLU A 91 11.16 5.59 -7.78
CA GLU A 91 12.36 5.76 -6.95
C GLU A 91 12.00 6.27 -5.53
N ASN A 92 10.84 6.91 -5.38
CA ASN A 92 10.26 7.40 -4.13
C ASN A 92 8.73 7.44 -4.25
N TYR A 93 8.01 8.17 -3.37
CA TYR A 93 6.55 8.29 -3.41
C TYR A 93 6.01 9.56 -4.10
N ASP A 94 6.86 10.46 -4.57
CA ASP A 94 6.45 11.81 -5.00
C ASP A 94 5.47 11.76 -6.17
N GLU A 95 5.80 10.99 -7.21
CA GLU A 95 4.93 10.82 -8.38
C GLU A 95 3.58 10.19 -7.99
N LEU A 96 3.58 9.27 -7.01
CA LEU A 96 2.37 8.66 -6.50
C LEU A 96 1.48 9.71 -5.80
N PHE A 97 2.07 10.60 -5.01
CA PHE A 97 1.34 11.67 -4.33
C PHE A 97 0.83 12.73 -5.30
N GLU A 98 1.62 13.08 -6.33
CA GLU A 98 1.26 14.08 -7.35
C GLU A 98 0.17 13.60 -8.32
N ASP A 99 0.25 12.37 -8.85
CA ASP A 99 -0.66 11.86 -9.91
C ASP A 99 -1.44 10.60 -9.52
N HIS A 100 -2.20 10.69 -8.43
CA HIS A 100 -3.04 9.59 -7.93
C HIS A 100 -4.43 9.46 -8.57
N LYS A 101 -4.80 10.32 -9.53
CA LYS A 101 -6.21 10.40 -10.03
C LYS A 101 -6.67 9.14 -10.79
N GLY A 102 -5.73 8.34 -11.28
CA GLY A 102 -6.00 7.08 -11.97
C GLY A 102 -6.13 5.86 -11.04
N ILE A 103 -5.79 6.02 -9.76
CA ILE A 103 -5.69 4.92 -8.82
C ILE A 103 -7.02 4.67 -8.14
N GLU A 104 -7.53 3.44 -8.26
CA GLU A 104 -8.71 3.03 -7.52
C GLU A 104 -8.42 3.05 -6.02
N CYS A 105 -9.21 3.80 -5.24
CA CYS A 105 -9.03 3.84 -3.79
C CYS A 105 -7.60 4.25 -3.37
N TYR A 106 -7.14 5.40 -3.85
CA TYR A 106 -5.86 5.99 -3.43
C TYR A 106 -5.70 6.07 -1.89
N GLU A 107 -6.75 6.36 -1.13
CA GLU A 107 -6.72 6.33 0.34
C GLU A 107 -6.29 4.97 0.91
N GLY A 108 -6.56 3.87 0.20
CA GLY A 108 -6.07 2.54 0.56
C GLY A 108 -4.55 2.41 0.41
N LEU A 109 -3.96 3.09 -0.59
CA LEU A 109 -2.50 3.18 -0.73
C LEU A 109 -1.91 4.10 0.34
N ARG A 110 -2.51 5.26 0.57
CA ARG A 110 -2.08 6.19 1.64
C ARG A 110 -2.08 5.51 3.01
N TYR A 111 -3.11 4.70 3.29
CA TYR A 111 -3.18 3.85 4.48
C TYR A 111 -1.98 2.88 4.58
N LEU A 112 -1.64 2.20 3.48
CA LEU A 112 -0.51 1.27 3.44
C LEU A 112 0.83 1.96 3.67
N ILE A 113 1.04 3.10 3.02
CA ILE A 113 2.27 3.89 3.13
C ILE A 113 2.47 4.31 4.59
N TYR A 114 1.43 4.84 5.24
CA TYR A 114 1.49 5.16 6.67
C TYR A 114 1.85 3.94 7.53
N VAL A 115 1.17 2.80 7.31
CA VAL A 115 1.44 1.56 8.05
C VAL A 115 2.88 1.06 7.85
N MET A 116 3.42 1.18 6.65
CA MET A 116 4.79 0.74 6.33
C MET A 116 5.85 1.66 6.94
N ARG A 117 5.59 2.97 6.94
CA ARG A 117 6.57 4.01 7.28
C ARG A 117 6.51 4.45 8.75
N THR A 118 5.46 4.07 9.48
CA THR A 118 5.37 4.32 10.92
C THR A 118 6.10 3.24 11.72
N GLY A 119 6.33 3.47 13.02
CA GLY A 119 6.98 2.50 13.89
C GLY A 119 6.12 1.24 14.09
N TRP A 120 6.75 0.06 14.20
CA TRP A 120 6.07 -1.24 14.32
C TRP A 120 4.94 -1.30 15.35
N ASP A 121 5.18 -0.82 16.57
CA ASP A 121 4.16 -0.80 17.63
C ASP A 121 2.98 0.12 17.28
N GLU A 122 3.25 1.24 16.62
CA GLU A 122 2.25 2.20 16.15
C GLU A 122 1.45 1.64 14.98
N ALA A 123 2.13 1.00 14.02
CA ALA A 123 1.54 0.32 12.89
C ALA A 123 0.58 -0.79 13.36
N GLU A 124 1.02 -1.64 14.29
CA GLU A 124 0.18 -2.71 14.85
C GLU A 124 -1.05 -2.13 15.56
N ALA A 125 -0.86 -1.12 16.43
CA ALA A 125 -1.96 -0.48 17.13
C ALA A 125 -2.97 0.16 16.16
N TYR A 126 -2.47 0.83 15.11
CA TYR A 126 -3.29 1.47 14.10
C TYR A 126 -4.08 0.44 13.28
N ILE A 127 -3.44 -0.64 12.80
CA ILE A 127 -4.10 -1.75 12.09
C ILE A 127 -5.25 -2.34 12.93
N GLN A 128 -5.01 -2.60 14.22
CA GLN A 128 -6.05 -3.13 15.10
C GLN A 128 -7.19 -2.14 15.30
N ALA A 129 -6.89 -0.84 15.38
CA ALA A 129 -7.88 0.21 15.59
C ALA A 129 -8.75 0.48 14.35
N THR A 130 -8.27 0.20 13.14
CA THR A 130 -8.93 0.50 11.87
C THR A 130 -9.60 -0.72 11.23
N LYS A 131 -9.20 -1.94 11.61
CA LYS A 131 -9.80 -3.18 11.11
C LYS A 131 -11.33 -3.18 11.23
N GLY A 132 -11.99 -3.47 10.11
CA GLY A 132 -13.45 -3.51 9.99
C GLY A 132 -14.12 -2.15 9.80
N LYS A 133 -13.40 -1.03 9.84
CA LYS A 133 -13.94 0.31 9.56
C LYS A 133 -13.88 0.60 8.06
N ASN A 134 -14.70 1.56 7.61
CA ASN A 134 -14.55 2.10 6.26
C ASN A 134 -13.42 3.13 6.23
N LEU A 135 -12.71 3.22 5.11
CA LEU A 135 -11.62 4.20 4.92
C LEU A 135 -12.09 5.64 5.09
N ASP A 136 -13.35 5.96 4.72
CA ASP A 136 -13.93 7.30 4.88
C ASP A 136 -14.34 7.65 6.32
N GLU A 137 -14.23 6.70 7.26
CA GLU A 137 -14.55 6.87 8.68
C GLU A 137 -13.30 7.00 9.56
N ILE A 138 -12.11 6.85 8.98
CA ILE A 138 -10.84 6.95 9.70
C ILE A 138 -10.07 8.18 9.21
N GLU A 139 -9.24 8.70 10.09
CA GLU A 139 -8.22 9.69 9.73
C GLU A 139 -6.93 8.92 9.48
N ILE A 140 -6.42 8.98 8.25
CA ILE A 140 -5.12 8.42 7.90
C ILE A 140 -4.07 9.50 8.20
N PRO A 141 -3.19 9.29 9.20
CA PRO A 141 -2.11 10.22 9.47
C PRO A 141 -1.17 10.30 8.27
N LYS A 142 -0.42 11.40 8.17
CA LYS A 142 0.63 11.50 7.16
C LYS A 142 1.77 10.56 7.51
N SER A 143 2.32 9.89 6.50
CA SER A 143 3.63 9.25 6.64
C SER A 143 4.72 10.30 6.60
N ASP A 144 5.91 9.94 7.06
CA ASP A 144 7.12 10.75 6.87
C ASP A 144 7.33 11.11 5.38
N ALA A 145 7.18 10.14 4.46
CA ALA A 145 7.31 10.38 3.03
C ALA A 145 6.28 11.41 2.50
N GLU A 146 5.05 11.41 3.03
CA GLU A 146 4.04 12.39 2.63
C GLU A 146 4.36 13.78 3.20
N GLU A 147 4.92 13.85 4.41
CA GLU A 147 5.40 15.11 5.00
C GLU A 147 6.61 15.67 4.22
N ASP A 148 7.57 14.83 3.84
CA ASP A 148 8.76 15.22 3.07
C ASP A 148 8.37 15.80 1.71
N TRP A 149 7.49 15.11 0.98
CA TRP A 149 6.93 15.58 -0.29
C TRP A 149 6.23 16.94 -0.17
N GLU A 150 5.38 17.13 0.86
CA GLU A 150 4.68 18.42 1.05
C GLU A 150 5.61 19.57 1.42
N ASN A 151 6.69 19.28 2.16
CA ASN A 151 7.63 20.29 2.62
C ASN A 151 8.67 20.65 1.55
N GLY A 152 8.74 19.89 0.45
CA GLY A 152 9.70 20.11 -0.63
C GLY A 152 11.14 19.91 -0.19
N GLU A 153 11.38 18.98 0.74
CA GLU A 153 12.74 18.53 1.08
C GLU A 153 13.26 17.60 -0.03
N ASP A 154 13.35 18.14 -1.24
CA ASP A 154 14.28 17.63 -2.26
C ASP A 154 15.68 17.89 -1.70
N GLU A 155 16.43 16.83 -1.36
CA GLU A 155 17.84 16.97 -0.99
C GLU A 155 18.61 17.72 -2.09
N ASP A 156 19.19 18.87 -1.72
CA ASP A 156 20.17 19.66 -2.52
C ASP A 156 21.34 18.81 -3.06
#